data_AF-A0A1Q6T4M4-F1
#
_entry.id   AF-A0A1Q6T4M4-F1
#
_cell.length_a   1.000
_cell.length_b   1.000
_cell.length_c   1.000
_cell.angle_alpha   90.00
_cell.angle_beta   90.00
_cell.angle_gamma   90.00
#
_symmetry.space_group_name_H-M   'P 1'
#
loop_
_entity.id
_entity.type
_entity.pdbx_description
1 polymer ?
#
loop_
_entity_poly.entity_id
_entity_poly.type
_entity_poly.pdbx_seq_one_letter_code
_entity_poly.pdbx_strand_id
1 'polypeptide(L)'
;MITIKNHINYRKMTNVNEYINLTKALLNRIGTTTFYIQEQDFVSSVTVPFFKQIAQIASDTLLLIEKNSFYNACLLSTSIVESIIQLTWLDVDIKKRSQNYLAFGLIEDLPRIENHPEEYEDTLECLKIIEAEKFLKKNPADKNPLNRKNYINHWYNIDGASGFEAMVKKLNQPYINKVYEMYSILCGFKHFQPFNIVRLFDIKEKKLFENEGQKFIASQITLYSLIEAVNIINKYQDNKIEFLDIMARTTELMKNDLRFPLTPNR
;
A
#
# COMPACT_ATOMS: atom_id res chain seq x y z
N MET A 1 -47.76 15.63 -5.70
CA MET A 1 -47.00 14.54 -5.06
C MET A 1 -46.41 13.67 -6.16
N ILE A 2 -45.12 13.83 -6.44
CA ILE A 2 -44.42 12.97 -7.40
C ILE A 2 -43.87 11.79 -6.61
N THR A 3 -44.48 10.62 -6.77
CA THR A 3 -43.99 9.37 -6.22
C THR A 3 -42.84 8.89 -7.10
N ILE A 4 -41.61 9.23 -6.74
CA ILE A 4 -40.42 8.64 -7.35
C ILE A 4 -40.28 7.22 -6.79
N LYS A 5 -40.86 6.24 -7.50
CA LYS A 5 -40.53 4.82 -7.32
C LYS A 5 -39.13 4.56 -7.89
N ASN A 6 -38.09 4.90 -7.14
CA ASN A 6 -36.75 4.38 -7.41
C ASN A 6 -36.65 2.96 -6.83
N HIS A 7 -37.17 1.99 -7.59
CA HIS A 7 -36.78 0.60 -7.44
C HIS A 7 -35.37 0.42 -7.99
N ILE A 8 -34.35 0.82 -7.22
CA ILE A 8 -33.03 0.22 -7.38
C ILE A 8 -33.14 -1.17 -6.76
N ASN A 9 -33.10 -2.19 -7.61
CA ASN A 9 -32.99 -3.59 -7.22
C ASN A 9 -31.76 -3.75 -6.32
N TYR A 10 -31.95 -4.07 -5.03
CA TYR A 10 -30.90 -4.56 -4.12
C TYR A 10 -30.42 -5.98 -4.50
N ARG A 11 -30.43 -6.34 -5.79
CA ARG A 11 -29.93 -7.62 -6.27
C ARG A 11 -28.41 -7.56 -6.32
N LYS A 12 -27.83 -8.32 -5.38
CA LYS A 12 -26.41 -8.69 -5.24
C LYS A 12 -25.53 -7.58 -4.68
N MET A 13 -25.48 -7.48 -3.34
CA MET A 13 -24.15 -7.41 -2.74
C MET A 13 -23.43 -8.68 -3.17
N THR A 14 -22.66 -8.55 -4.24
CA THR A 14 -21.67 -9.52 -4.68
C THR A 14 -20.80 -9.94 -3.52
N ASN A 15 -20.40 -11.20 -3.59
CA ASN A 15 -20.10 -12.08 -2.47
C ASN A 15 -18.88 -11.54 -1.68
N VAL A 16 -19.09 -10.67 -0.68
CA VAL A 16 -18.03 -10.16 0.23
C VAL A 16 -17.24 -11.32 0.81
N ASN A 17 -17.94 -12.39 1.15
CA ASN A 17 -17.35 -13.64 1.63
C ASN A 17 -16.39 -14.26 0.62
N GLU A 18 -16.60 -14.05 -0.67
CA GLU A 18 -15.72 -14.55 -1.72
C GLU A 18 -14.43 -13.74 -1.81
N TYR A 19 -14.49 -12.41 -1.68
CA TYR A 19 -13.27 -11.60 -1.52
C TYR A 19 -12.47 -12.07 -0.29
N ILE A 20 -13.14 -12.26 0.85
CA ILE A 20 -12.51 -12.78 2.07
C ILE A 20 -11.87 -14.15 1.84
N ASN A 21 -12.60 -15.08 1.23
CA ASN A 21 -12.13 -16.45 1.00
C ASN A 21 -10.94 -16.48 0.03
N LEU A 22 -10.96 -15.68 -1.04
CA LEU A 22 -9.85 -15.56 -1.98
C LEU A 22 -8.62 -14.94 -1.32
N THR A 23 -8.79 -13.93 -0.46
CA THR A 23 -7.67 -13.36 0.31
C THR A 23 -7.07 -14.41 1.25
N LYS A 24 -7.90 -15.17 1.97
CA LYS A 24 -7.44 -16.28 2.82
C LYS A 24 -6.68 -17.33 2.03
N ALA A 25 -7.19 -17.72 0.86
CA ALA A 25 -6.54 -18.68 -0.01
C ALA A 25 -5.16 -18.17 -0.48
N LEU A 26 -5.07 -16.89 -0.86
CA LEU A 26 -3.81 -16.28 -1.29
C LEU A 26 -2.81 -16.18 -0.12
N LEU A 27 -3.25 -15.73 1.05
CA LEU A 27 -2.42 -15.69 2.27
C LEU A 27 -1.92 -17.07 2.68
N ASN A 28 -2.74 -18.11 2.55
CA ASN A 28 -2.29 -19.48 2.81
C ASN A 28 -1.16 -19.89 1.87
N ARG A 29 -1.28 -19.59 0.57
CA ARG A 29 -0.20 -19.87 -0.40
C ARG A 29 1.07 -19.10 -0.08
N ILE A 30 0.93 -17.81 0.26
CA ILE A 30 2.03 -16.97 0.72
C ILE A 30 2.73 -17.59 1.93
N GLY A 31 1.96 -18.06 2.91
CA GLY A 31 2.49 -18.70 4.14
C GLY A 31 3.22 -20.01 3.88
N THR A 32 2.93 -20.71 2.77
CA THR A 32 3.63 -21.93 2.35
C THR A 32 4.83 -21.68 1.42
N THR A 33 5.00 -20.45 0.92
CA THR A 33 6.10 -20.09 0.03
C THR A 33 7.33 -19.67 0.83
N THR A 34 8.48 -20.25 0.51
CA THR A 34 9.77 -19.80 1.06
C THR A 34 10.33 -18.66 0.21
N PHE A 35 10.58 -17.52 0.86
CA PHE A 35 11.22 -16.35 0.27
C PHE A 35 12.69 -16.27 0.68
N TYR A 36 13.55 -15.95 -0.28
CA TYR A 36 14.99 -15.83 -0.06
C TYR A 36 15.41 -14.37 -0.15
N ILE A 37 16.20 -13.95 0.84
CA ILE A 37 16.94 -12.70 0.82
C ILE A 37 18.40 -13.11 0.60
N GLN A 38 18.93 -12.79 -0.58
CA GLN A 38 20.33 -13.11 -0.89
C GLN A 38 21.24 -12.09 -0.21
N GLU A 39 22.35 -12.56 0.36
CA GLU A 39 23.37 -11.66 0.92
C GLU A 39 23.83 -10.67 -0.16
N GLN A 40 23.94 -9.39 0.21
CA GLN A 40 24.35 -8.29 -0.67
C GLN A 40 23.39 -7.96 -1.83
N ASP A 41 22.21 -8.59 -1.92
CA ASP A 41 21.16 -8.20 -2.86
C ASP A 41 20.19 -7.18 -2.24
N PHE A 42 20.37 -5.91 -2.63
CA PHE A 42 19.49 -4.83 -2.21
C PHE A 42 18.03 -5.01 -2.65
N VAL A 43 17.79 -5.72 -3.77
CA VAL A 43 16.43 -5.90 -4.29
C VAL A 43 15.62 -6.83 -3.39
N SER A 44 16.11 -8.03 -3.09
CA SER A 44 15.42 -8.94 -2.17
C SER A 44 15.39 -8.41 -0.73
N SER A 45 16.42 -7.69 -0.29
CA SER A 45 16.47 -7.04 1.03
C SER A 45 15.38 -5.98 1.25
N VAL A 46 14.84 -5.39 0.18
CA VAL A 46 13.71 -4.45 0.26
C VAL A 46 12.39 -5.15 -0.09
N THR A 47 12.32 -5.81 -1.25
CA THR A 47 11.06 -6.35 -1.78
C THR A 47 10.45 -7.43 -0.89
N VAL A 48 11.25 -8.32 -0.29
CA VAL A 48 10.74 -9.40 0.56
C VAL A 48 10.16 -8.86 1.87
N PRO A 49 10.85 -8.01 2.67
CA PRO A 49 10.26 -7.40 3.86
C PRO A 49 9.01 -6.57 3.54
N PHE A 50 9.05 -5.79 2.47
CA PHE A 50 7.92 -4.96 2.03
C PHE A 50 6.69 -5.82 1.71
N PHE A 51 6.90 -6.91 0.96
CA PHE A 51 5.87 -7.88 0.64
C PHE A 51 5.32 -8.59 1.89
N LYS A 52 6.19 -9.04 2.80
CA LYS A 52 5.77 -9.70 4.06
C LYS A 52 4.93 -8.76 4.93
N GLN A 53 5.28 -7.48 5.01
CA GLN A 53 4.48 -6.48 5.72
C GLN A 53 3.09 -6.31 5.07
N ILE A 54 3.01 -6.23 3.74
CA ILE A 54 1.72 -6.18 3.02
C ILE A 54 0.86 -7.42 3.36
N ALA A 55 1.45 -8.62 3.30
CA ALA A 55 0.75 -9.85 3.62
C ALA A 55 0.28 -9.89 5.09
N GLN A 56 1.09 -9.42 6.03
CA GLN A 56 0.71 -9.33 7.44
C GLN A 56 -0.46 -8.35 7.64
N ILE A 57 -0.39 -7.15 7.07
CA ILE A 57 -1.47 -6.16 7.19
C ILE A 57 -2.75 -6.68 6.52
N ALA A 58 -2.65 -7.43 5.42
CA ALA A 58 -3.79 -8.09 4.80
C ALA A 58 -4.42 -9.15 5.72
N SER A 59 -3.61 -9.96 6.41
CA SER A 59 -4.08 -10.89 7.44
C SER A 59 -4.78 -10.17 8.59
N ASP A 60 -4.19 -9.10 9.12
CA ASP A 60 -4.78 -8.31 10.20
C ASP A 60 -6.09 -7.64 9.79
N THR A 61 -6.19 -7.21 8.53
CA THR A 61 -7.41 -6.66 7.95
C THR A 61 -8.54 -7.69 7.96
N LEU A 62 -8.25 -8.95 7.60
CA LEU A 62 -9.23 -10.03 7.67
C LEU A 62 -9.67 -10.31 9.12
N LEU A 63 -8.74 -10.33 10.07
CA LEU A 63 -9.06 -10.52 11.49
C LEU A 63 -9.98 -9.41 12.02
N LEU A 64 -9.77 -8.16 11.60
CA LEU A 64 -10.65 -7.04 11.94
C LEU A 64 -12.04 -7.19 11.31
N ILE A 65 -12.13 -7.65 10.07
CA ILE A 65 -13.40 -7.97 9.41
C ILE A 65 -14.16 -9.05 10.17
N GLU A 66 -13.49 -10.13 10.60
CA GLU A 66 -14.11 -11.21 11.39
C GLU A 66 -14.64 -10.73 12.75
N LYS A 67 -13.96 -9.74 13.34
CA LYS A 67 -14.37 -9.09 14.59
C LYS A 67 -15.42 -7.99 14.39
N ASN A 68 -15.95 -7.81 13.18
CA ASN A 68 -16.87 -6.73 12.80
C ASN A 68 -16.32 -5.32 13.06
N SER A 69 -15.00 -5.13 12.94
CA SER A 69 -14.32 -3.84 13.00
C SER A 69 -13.88 -3.38 11.60
N PHE A 70 -14.88 -3.10 10.77
CA PHE A 70 -14.75 -2.71 9.37
C PHE A 70 -14.11 -1.33 9.19
N TYR A 71 -14.36 -0.37 10.08
CA TYR A 71 -13.70 0.94 10.01
C TYR A 71 -12.19 0.81 10.17
N ASN A 72 -11.75 0.03 11.16
CA ASN A 72 -10.33 -0.25 11.37
C ASN A 72 -9.74 -1.12 10.26
N ALA A 73 -10.52 -2.05 9.70
CA ALA A 73 -10.12 -2.81 8.51
C ALA A 73 -9.87 -1.88 7.31
N CYS A 74 -10.70 -0.85 7.11
CA CYS A 74 -10.46 0.18 6.10
C CYS A 74 -9.19 1.00 6.39
N LEU A 75 -8.91 1.36 7.65
CA LEU A 75 -7.66 2.03 8.03
C LEU A 75 -6.42 1.21 7.64
N LEU A 76 -6.43 -0.10 7.92
CA LEU A 76 -5.34 -0.99 7.52
C LEU A 76 -5.26 -1.16 6.00
N SER A 77 -6.39 -1.27 5.32
CA SER A 77 -6.45 -1.32 3.85
C SER A 77 -5.79 -0.09 3.22
N THR A 78 -5.92 1.10 3.82
CA THR A 78 -5.22 2.30 3.36
C THR A 78 -3.71 2.13 3.40
N SER A 79 -3.17 1.55 4.46
CA SER A 79 -1.74 1.28 4.59
C SER A 79 -1.25 0.29 3.53
N ILE A 80 -2.04 -0.75 3.23
CA ILE A 80 -1.73 -1.68 2.14
C ILE A 80 -1.63 -0.93 0.80
N VAL A 81 -2.58 -0.04 0.51
CA VAL A 81 -2.60 0.72 -0.76
C VAL A 81 -1.38 1.63 -0.88
N GLU A 82 -1.00 2.35 0.18
CA GLU A 82 0.22 3.18 0.21
C GLU A 82 1.47 2.34 -0.04
N SER A 83 1.52 1.16 0.57
CA SER A 83 2.58 0.18 0.35
C SER A 83 2.64 -0.25 -1.12
N ILE A 84 1.51 -0.54 -1.78
CA ILE A 84 1.49 -0.89 -3.21
C ILE A 84 1.99 0.25 -4.10
N ILE A 85 1.62 1.50 -3.81
CA ILE A 85 2.13 2.67 -4.56
C ILE A 85 3.65 2.75 -4.45
N GLN A 86 4.19 2.57 -3.25
CA GLN A 86 5.64 2.60 -3.03
C GLN A 86 6.35 1.39 -3.64
N LEU A 87 5.78 0.19 -3.54
CA LEU A 87 6.34 -1.02 -4.14
C LEU A 87 6.36 -0.94 -5.67
N THR A 88 5.29 -0.39 -6.26
CA THR A 88 5.23 -0.08 -7.69
C THR A 88 6.28 0.97 -8.07
N TRP A 89 6.46 1.99 -7.22
CA TRP A 89 7.49 2.99 -7.42
C TRP A 89 8.88 2.33 -7.42
N LEU A 90 9.17 1.46 -6.46
CA LEU A 90 10.40 0.67 -6.44
C LEU A 90 10.57 -0.12 -7.75
N ASP A 91 9.54 -0.86 -8.19
CA ASP A 91 9.56 -1.78 -9.35
C ASP A 91 10.07 -1.15 -10.66
N VAL A 92 9.83 0.14 -10.90
CA VAL A 92 10.25 0.82 -12.14
C VAL A 92 11.77 0.88 -12.31
N ASP A 93 12.51 1.04 -11.21
CA ASP A 93 13.98 1.03 -11.20
C ASP A 93 14.45 0.36 -9.91
N ILE A 94 14.15 -0.95 -9.82
CA ILE A 94 14.19 -1.70 -8.58
C ILE A 94 15.57 -1.73 -7.92
N LYS A 95 16.64 -1.72 -8.71
CA LYS A 95 18.01 -1.72 -8.18
C LYS A 95 18.32 -0.37 -7.53
N LYS A 96 18.19 0.72 -8.30
CA LYS A 96 18.51 2.08 -7.82
C LYS A 96 17.58 2.50 -6.68
N ARG A 97 16.28 2.25 -6.81
CA ARG A 97 15.28 2.70 -5.84
C ARG A 97 15.32 1.89 -4.54
N SER A 98 15.63 0.59 -4.59
CA SER A 98 15.88 -0.20 -3.36
C SER A 98 17.14 0.28 -2.63
N GLN A 99 18.22 0.57 -3.35
CA GLN A 99 19.42 1.17 -2.75
C GLN A 99 19.11 2.52 -2.10
N ASN A 100 18.38 3.39 -2.80
CA ASN A 100 17.98 4.69 -2.25
C ASN A 100 17.08 4.55 -1.02
N TYR A 101 16.15 3.59 -1.03
CA TYR A 101 15.27 3.30 0.11
C TYR A 101 16.07 2.88 1.35
N LEU A 102 17.00 1.92 1.20
CA LEU A 102 17.86 1.47 2.30
C LEU A 102 18.79 2.57 2.81
N ALA A 103 19.42 3.31 1.89
CA ALA A 103 20.27 4.46 2.22
C ALA A 103 19.49 5.52 3.00
N PHE A 104 18.23 5.77 2.62
CA PHE A 104 17.39 6.73 3.32
C PHE A 104 16.98 6.28 4.71
N GLY A 105 16.93 4.96 4.98
CA GLY A 105 16.72 4.42 6.33
C GLY A 105 17.74 4.93 7.34
N LEU A 106 19.02 5.02 6.95
CA LEU A 106 20.07 5.62 7.79
C LEU A 106 19.81 7.11 8.05
N ILE A 107 19.35 7.84 7.02
CA ILE A 107 19.00 9.26 7.16
C ILE A 107 17.84 9.42 8.14
N GLU A 108 16.81 8.57 8.07
CA GLU A 108 15.66 8.61 8.99
C GLU A 108 16.06 8.30 10.44
N ASP A 109 17.09 7.48 10.65
CA ASP A 109 17.59 7.10 11.97
C ASP A 109 18.58 8.11 12.59
N LEU A 110 18.98 9.17 11.87
CA LEU A 110 19.90 10.20 12.40
C LEU A 110 19.51 10.80 13.76
N PRO A 111 18.22 11.03 14.10
CA PRO A 111 17.86 11.50 15.44
C PRO A 111 18.31 10.57 16.57
N ARG A 112 18.57 9.28 16.30
CA ARG A 112 19.09 8.33 17.30
C ARG A 112 20.41 8.79 17.91
N ILE A 113 21.25 9.51 17.15
CA ILE A 113 22.56 10.00 17.59
C ILE A 113 22.45 10.92 18.80
N GLU A 114 21.32 11.61 19.00
CA GLU A 114 21.09 12.40 20.21
C GLU A 114 21.15 11.55 21.49
N ASN A 115 20.76 10.28 21.41
CA ASN A 115 20.77 9.32 22.52
C ASN A 115 21.99 8.39 22.51
N HIS A 116 22.69 8.31 21.38
CA HIS A 116 23.85 7.43 21.15
C HIS A 116 25.02 8.21 20.56
N PRO A 117 25.56 9.21 21.29
CA PRO A 117 26.65 10.06 20.79
C PRO A 117 27.94 9.27 20.50
N GLU A 118 28.12 8.09 21.10
CA GLU A 118 29.22 7.18 20.82
C GLU A 118 29.26 6.68 19.37
N GLU A 119 28.11 6.66 18.67
CA GLU A 119 27.98 6.19 17.28
C GLU A 119 28.23 7.29 16.25
N TYR A 120 28.64 8.49 16.69
CA TYR A 120 28.74 9.69 15.86
C TYR A 120 29.66 9.49 14.64
N GLU A 121 30.90 9.05 14.87
CA GLU A 121 31.90 8.88 13.80
C GLU A 121 31.52 7.75 12.85
N ASP A 122 31.05 6.62 13.39
CA ASP A 122 30.58 5.48 12.59
C ASP A 122 29.41 5.87 11.69
N THR A 123 28.48 6.67 12.20
CA THR A 123 27.34 7.18 11.43
C THR A 123 27.79 8.15 10.34
N LEU A 124 28.75 9.04 10.64
CA LEU A 124 29.35 9.91 9.62
C LEU A 124 30.02 9.12 8.50
N GLU A 125 30.73 8.05 8.84
CA GLU A 125 31.34 7.16 7.85
C GLU A 125 30.28 6.46 6.99
N CYS A 126 29.23 5.93 7.62
CA CYS A 126 28.13 5.30 6.91
C CYS A 126 27.44 6.26 5.93
N LEU A 127 27.19 7.52 6.34
CA LEU A 127 26.62 8.55 5.46
C LEU A 127 27.48 8.84 4.23
N LYS A 128 28.81 8.77 4.36
CA LYS A 128 29.73 8.92 3.21
C LYS A 128 29.62 7.71 2.28
N ILE A 129 29.61 6.50 2.83
CA ILE A 129 29.51 5.25 2.06
C ILE A 129 28.22 5.20 1.23
N ILE A 130 27.08 5.64 1.78
CA ILE A 130 25.80 5.64 1.07
C ILE A 130 25.59 6.86 0.15
N GLU A 131 26.58 7.75 0.08
CA GLU A 131 26.54 9.02 -0.67
C GLU A 131 25.33 9.88 -0.27
N ALA A 132 25.13 10.10 1.04
CA ALA A 132 23.91 10.73 1.58
C ALA A 132 23.66 12.15 1.04
N GLU A 133 24.70 12.82 0.53
CA GLU A 133 24.63 14.16 -0.07
C GLU A 133 23.58 14.31 -1.17
N LYS A 134 23.29 13.24 -1.92
CA LYS A 134 22.25 13.23 -2.96
C LYS A 134 20.82 13.44 -2.41
N PHE A 135 20.63 13.24 -1.11
CA PHE A 135 19.35 13.43 -0.42
C PHE A 135 19.23 14.78 0.29
N LEU A 136 20.23 15.67 0.17
CA LEU A 136 20.18 16.98 0.81
C LEU A 136 19.07 17.87 0.19
N LYS A 137 18.45 18.69 1.03
CA LYS A 137 17.59 19.79 0.57
C LYS A 137 18.43 20.82 -0.17
N LYS A 138 17.80 21.52 -1.12
CA LYS A 138 18.42 22.65 -1.84
C LYS A 138 18.98 23.73 -0.89
N ASN A 139 18.26 23.98 0.21
CA ASN A 139 18.63 24.92 1.26
C ASN A 139 18.63 24.18 2.61
N PRO A 140 19.75 23.55 3.01
CA PRO A 140 19.84 22.90 4.32
C PRO A 140 19.79 23.93 5.45
N ALA A 141 19.37 23.52 6.64
CA ALA A 141 19.27 24.39 7.82
C ALA A 141 20.66 24.81 8.34
N ASP A 142 21.64 23.91 8.25
CA ASP A 142 23.03 24.14 8.62
C ASP A 142 23.98 23.21 7.82
N LYS A 143 25.26 23.17 8.22
CA LYS A 143 26.29 22.32 7.60
C LYS A 143 26.50 20.97 8.32
N ASN A 144 25.73 20.66 9.37
CA ASN A 144 25.88 19.42 10.11
C ASN A 144 25.27 18.24 9.32
N PRO A 145 26.08 17.29 8.83
CA PRO A 145 25.57 16.13 8.08
C PRO A 145 24.73 15.17 8.93
N LEU A 146 24.81 15.21 10.27
CA LEU A 146 23.95 14.39 11.13
C LEU A 146 22.60 15.05 11.44
N ASN A 147 22.35 16.28 10.97
CA ASN A 147 21.07 16.93 11.17
C ASN A 147 20.05 16.43 10.13
N ARG A 148 19.12 15.56 10.56
CA ARG A 148 18.01 15.05 9.73
C ARG A 148 17.26 16.15 8.95
N LYS A 149 17.14 17.36 9.51
CA LYS A 149 16.41 18.47 8.89
C LYS A 149 17.05 18.94 7.57
N ASN A 150 18.34 18.67 7.37
CA ASN A 150 19.08 19.02 6.14
C ASN A 150 18.71 18.14 4.94
N TYR A 151 18.11 16.97 5.17
CA TYR A 151 17.73 16.03 4.12
C TYR A 151 16.27 16.19 3.71
N ILE A 152 15.95 15.76 2.48
CA ILE A 152 14.57 15.68 1.98
C ILE A 152 13.68 14.88 2.94
N ASN A 153 12.36 15.13 2.91
CA ASN A 153 11.46 14.54 3.90
C ASN A 153 11.13 13.07 3.62
N HIS A 154 11.13 12.67 2.34
CA HIS A 154 10.83 11.30 1.93
C HIS A 154 11.84 10.81 0.88
N TRP A 155 12.20 9.53 0.94
CA TRP A 155 13.20 8.91 0.08
C TRP A 155 12.90 9.10 -1.42
N TYR A 156 11.63 9.00 -1.80
CA TYR A 156 11.15 9.10 -3.17
C TYR A 156 11.20 10.54 -3.74
N ASN A 157 11.41 11.55 -2.90
CA ASN A 157 11.57 12.94 -3.36
C ASN A 157 12.85 13.11 -4.20
N ILE A 158 13.83 12.22 -4.07
CA ILE A 158 15.06 12.23 -4.89
C ILE A 158 14.76 12.13 -6.39
N ASP A 159 13.68 11.43 -6.75
CA ASP A 159 13.22 11.27 -8.15
C ASP A 159 12.10 12.29 -8.51
N GLY A 160 11.95 13.32 -7.67
CA GLY A 160 11.02 14.44 -7.89
C GLY A 160 9.55 14.11 -7.66
N ALA A 161 9.21 13.02 -6.96
CA ALA A 161 7.85 12.78 -6.49
C ALA A 161 7.66 13.47 -5.14
N SER A 162 6.73 14.43 -5.02
CA SER A 162 6.47 15.14 -3.76
C SER A 162 5.48 14.42 -2.83
N GLY A 163 4.96 13.28 -3.24
CA GLY A 163 3.96 12.48 -2.54
C GLY A 163 3.34 11.43 -3.47
N PHE A 164 2.35 10.67 -2.98
CA PHE A 164 1.74 9.57 -3.74
C PHE A 164 1.07 10.01 -5.05
N GLU A 165 0.39 11.16 -5.07
CA GLU A 165 -0.20 11.71 -6.30
C GLU A 165 0.88 11.94 -7.39
N ALA A 166 2.01 12.52 -6.99
CA ALA A 166 3.12 12.79 -7.90
C ALA A 166 3.79 11.49 -8.38
N MET A 167 3.88 10.47 -7.52
CA MET A 167 4.34 9.14 -7.94
C MET A 167 3.42 8.55 -8.99
N VAL A 168 2.12 8.51 -8.73
CA VAL A 168 1.09 7.93 -9.61
C VAL A 168 1.11 8.62 -10.98
N LYS A 169 1.15 9.95 -10.99
CA LYS A 169 1.30 10.75 -12.23
C LYS A 169 2.56 10.40 -13.02
N LYS A 170 3.69 10.20 -12.35
CA LYS A 170 4.96 9.82 -12.99
C LYS A 170 4.98 8.37 -13.46
N LEU A 171 4.33 7.46 -12.73
CA LEU A 171 4.19 6.06 -13.13
C LEU A 171 3.34 5.93 -14.40
N ASN A 172 2.31 6.77 -14.54
CA ASN A 172 1.47 6.88 -15.73
C ASN A 172 0.92 5.52 -16.22
N GLN A 173 0.47 4.67 -15.28
CA GLN A 173 -0.07 3.34 -15.56
C GLN A 173 -1.56 3.27 -15.19
N PRO A 174 -2.44 2.70 -16.03
CA PRO A 174 -3.88 2.64 -15.75
C PRO A 174 -4.23 1.98 -14.42
N TYR A 175 -3.52 0.92 -14.02
CA TYR A 175 -3.82 0.24 -12.75
C TYR A 175 -3.42 1.10 -11.54
N ILE A 176 -2.29 1.81 -11.58
CA ILE A 176 -1.86 2.59 -10.43
C ILE A 176 -2.74 3.82 -10.21
N ASN A 177 -3.35 4.35 -11.29
CA ASN A 177 -4.40 5.36 -11.17
C ASN A 177 -5.60 4.82 -10.37
N LYS A 178 -6.01 3.56 -10.59
CA LYS A 178 -7.06 2.91 -9.79
C LYS A 178 -6.65 2.70 -8.34
N VAL A 179 -5.41 2.28 -8.09
CA VAL A 179 -4.85 2.18 -6.73
C VAL A 179 -4.86 3.55 -6.03
N TYR A 180 -4.58 4.63 -6.76
CA TYR A 180 -4.64 5.99 -6.20
C TYR A 180 -6.06 6.50 -5.95
N GLU A 181 -7.03 6.12 -6.79
CA GLU A 181 -8.45 6.38 -6.53
C GLU A 181 -8.89 5.67 -5.23
N MET A 182 -8.48 4.41 -5.03
CA MET A 182 -8.69 3.69 -3.77
C MET A 182 -8.07 4.43 -2.59
N TYR A 183 -6.80 4.85 -2.72
CA TYR A 183 -6.10 5.64 -1.70
C TYR A 183 -6.89 6.91 -1.34
N SER A 184 -7.34 7.67 -2.34
CA SER A 184 -8.04 8.94 -2.13
C SER A 184 -9.35 8.75 -1.35
N ILE A 185 -10.05 7.65 -1.62
CA ILE A 185 -11.27 7.26 -0.90
C ILE A 185 -10.94 6.81 0.53
N LEU A 186 -9.94 5.95 0.67
CA LEU A 186 -9.56 5.33 1.94
C LEU A 186 -8.85 6.31 2.90
N CYS A 187 -8.21 7.34 2.38
CA CYS A 187 -7.55 8.38 3.17
C CYS A 187 -8.55 9.13 4.07
N GLY A 188 -9.83 9.18 3.68
CA GLY A 188 -10.91 9.69 4.52
C GLY A 188 -11.08 8.94 5.84
N PHE A 189 -10.74 7.64 5.91
CA PHE A 189 -10.72 6.89 7.18
C PHE A 189 -9.60 7.40 8.10
N LYS A 190 -8.38 7.60 7.57
CA LYS A 190 -7.24 8.11 8.37
C LYS A 190 -7.49 9.50 8.96
N HIS A 191 -8.27 10.32 8.28
CA HIS A 191 -8.59 11.68 8.72
C HIS A 191 -9.90 11.80 9.51
N PHE A 192 -10.53 10.69 9.89
CA PHE A 192 -11.84 10.71 10.57
C PHE A 192 -12.89 11.53 9.82
N GLN A 193 -12.92 11.42 8.49
CA GLN A 193 -13.87 12.11 7.61
C GLN A 193 -14.90 11.13 7.03
N PRO A 194 -15.74 10.48 7.87
CA PRO A 194 -16.63 9.41 7.42
C PRO A 194 -17.67 9.91 6.39
N PHE A 195 -18.06 11.18 6.43
CA PHE A 195 -19.06 11.76 5.53
C PHE A 195 -18.59 11.93 4.07
N ASN A 196 -17.28 12.05 3.82
CA ASN A 196 -16.75 12.04 2.46
C ASN A 196 -16.99 10.68 1.78
N ILE A 197 -17.10 9.62 2.59
CA ILE A 197 -17.25 8.23 2.17
C ILE A 197 -18.74 7.85 2.08
N VAL A 198 -19.61 8.45 2.89
CA VAL A 198 -21.07 8.29 2.83
C VAL A 198 -21.63 8.62 1.44
N ARG A 199 -20.94 9.44 0.63
CA ARG A 199 -21.36 9.75 -0.76
C ARG A 199 -21.12 8.61 -1.75
N LEU A 200 -20.23 7.67 -1.42
CA LEU A 200 -19.83 6.55 -2.31
C LEU A 200 -20.73 5.32 -2.13
N PHE A 201 -21.43 5.24 -1.01
CA PHE A 201 -22.39 4.19 -0.72
C PHE A 201 -23.75 4.85 -0.61
N ASP A 202 -24.80 4.30 -1.21
CA ASP A 202 -26.18 4.77 -0.97
C ASP A 202 -26.58 4.37 0.46
N ILE A 203 -25.96 5.00 1.45
CA ILE A 203 -26.08 4.67 2.87
C ILE A 203 -27.46 5.14 3.33
N LYS A 204 -28.44 4.24 3.21
CA LYS A 204 -29.68 4.31 3.99
C LYS A 204 -29.47 3.84 5.44
N GLU A 205 -28.31 3.26 5.75
CA GLU A 205 -27.97 2.78 7.09
C GLU A 205 -27.56 3.94 8.01
N LYS A 206 -28.21 4.06 9.18
CA LYS A 206 -27.95 5.17 10.13
C LYS A 206 -26.59 5.10 10.85
N LYS A 207 -25.70 4.18 10.46
CA LYS A 207 -24.43 3.90 11.15
C LYS A 207 -23.24 4.49 10.37
N LEU A 208 -22.60 5.48 10.99
CA LEU A 208 -21.36 6.11 10.50
C LEU A 208 -20.14 5.17 10.58
N PHE A 209 -20.13 4.32 11.60
CA PHE A 209 -19.08 3.33 11.87
C PHE A 209 -19.68 1.93 11.79
N GLU A 210 -18.90 0.98 11.27
CA GLU A 210 -19.23 -0.45 11.19
C GLU A 210 -20.47 -0.77 10.36
N ASN A 211 -20.37 -0.50 9.05
CA ASN A 211 -21.39 -0.88 8.05
C ASN A 211 -20.86 -1.87 7.00
N GLU A 212 -21.77 -2.59 6.35
CA GLU A 212 -21.42 -3.63 5.35
C GLU A 212 -20.74 -3.05 4.09
N GLY A 213 -20.91 -1.75 3.81
CA GLY A 213 -20.17 -1.05 2.76
C GLY A 213 -18.67 -0.99 3.06
N GLN A 214 -18.29 -0.66 4.30
CA GLN A 214 -16.90 -0.66 4.76
C GLN A 214 -16.29 -2.05 4.69
N LYS A 215 -17.04 -3.07 5.11
CA LYS A 215 -16.62 -4.47 5.00
C LYS A 215 -16.32 -4.87 3.56
N PHE A 216 -17.20 -4.50 2.62
CA PHE A 216 -17.01 -4.74 1.19
C PHE A 216 -15.73 -4.06 0.68
N ILE A 217 -15.53 -2.77 0.98
CA ILE A 217 -14.33 -2.01 0.58
C ILE A 217 -13.06 -2.69 1.09
N ALA A 218 -12.99 -2.91 2.40
CA ALA A 218 -11.79 -3.45 3.03
C ALA A 218 -11.44 -4.83 2.44
N SER A 219 -12.45 -5.69 2.25
CA SER A 219 -12.26 -7.02 1.67
C SER A 219 -11.76 -6.96 0.22
N GLN A 220 -12.37 -6.10 -0.61
CA GLN A 220 -12.04 -5.99 -2.03
C GLN A 220 -10.65 -5.36 -2.24
N ILE A 221 -10.36 -4.24 -1.57
CA ILE A 221 -9.09 -3.54 -1.71
C ILE A 221 -7.94 -4.41 -1.19
N THR A 222 -8.14 -5.08 -0.05
CA THR A 222 -7.13 -6.00 0.49
C THR A 222 -6.78 -7.10 -0.50
N LEU A 223 -7.78 -7.76 -1.11
CA LEU A 223 -7.51 -8.79 -2.12
C LEU A 223 -6.76 -8.22 -3.32
N TYR A 224 -7.25 -7.11 -3.86
CA TYR A 224 -6.66 -6.50 -5.07
C TYR A 224 -5.21 -6.09 -4.83
N SER A 225 -4.95 -5.36 -3.75
CA SER A 225 -3.61 -4.96 -3.39
C SER A 225 -2.68 -6.14 -3.11
N LEU A 226 -3.18 -7.19 -2.44
CA LEU A 226 -2.38 -8.39 -2.20
C LEU A 226 -2.03 -9.13 -3.50
N ILE A 227 -2.96 -9.20 -4.47
CA ILE A 227 -2.69 -9.73 -5.81
C ILE A 227 -1.58 -8.92 -6.49
N GLU A 228 -1.62 -7.60 -6.43
CA GLU A 228 -0.57 -6.77 -7.03
C GLU A 228 0.78 -6.91 -6.33
N ALA A 229 0.79 -7.04 -5.00
CA ALA A 229 2.02 -7.37 -4.27
C ALA A 229 2.61 -8.71 -4.74
N VAL A 230 1.75 -9.72 -4.96
CA VAL A 230 2.17 -11.03 -5.47
C VAL A 230 2.72 -10.94 -6.90
N ASN A 231 2.06 -10.16 -7.79
CA ASN A 231 2.55 -9.88 -9.13
C ASN A 231 3.98 -9.33 -9.11
N ILE A 232 4.27 -8.38 -8.21
CA ILE A 232 5.58 -7.75 -8.12
C ILE A 232 6.61 -8.70 -7.52
N ILE A 233 6.33 -9.35 -6.38
CA ILE A 233 7.32 -10.22 -5.71
C ILE A 233 7.71 -11.43 -6.58
N ASN A 234 6.79 -11.97 -7.38
CA ASN A 234 7.06 -13.07 -8.30
C ASN A 234 8.06 -12.73 -9.43
N LYS A 235 8.35 -11.44 -9.66
CA LYS A 235 9.41 -11.01 -10.59
C LYS A 235 10.81 -11.20 -10.00
N TYR A 236 10.91 -11.22 -8.67
CA TYR A 236 12.17 -11.11 -7.92
C TYR A 236 12.47 -12.34 -7.06
N GLN A 237 11.66 -13.40 -7.16
CA GLN A 237 11.82 -14.62 -6.40
C GLN A 237 11.71 -15.83 -7.33
N ASP A 238 12.60 -16.80 -7.14
CA ASP A 238 12.60 -18.05 -7.93
C ASP A 238 11.37 -18.90 -7.62
N ASN A 239 11.03 -19.00 -6.33
CA ASN A 239 9.83 -19.66 -5.84
C ASN A 239 8.62 -18.74 -6.00
N LYS A 240 7.97 -18.84 -7.16
CA LYS A 240 6.76 -18.06 -7.45
C LYS A 240 5.57 -18.58 -6.66
N ILE A 241 4.75 -17.64 -6.21
CA ILE A 241 3.42 -17.93 -5.67
C ILE A 241 2.51 -18.19 -6.86
N GLU A 242 1.91 -19.37 -6.94
CA GLU A 242 0.87 -19.67 -7.93
C GLU A 242 -0.47 -19.05 -7.50
N PHE A 243 -1.05 -18.18 -8.32
CA PHE A 243 -2.30 -17.47 -7.97
C PHE A 243 -3.22 -17.14 -9.17
N LEU A 244 -2.95 -17.73 -10.35
CA LEU A 244 -3.71 -17.41 -11.57
C LEU A 244 -5.21 -17.72 -11.46
N ASP A 245 -5.57 -18.80 -10.76
CA ASP A 245 -6.96 -19.16 -10.45
C ASP A 245 -7.65 -18.11 -9.57
N ILE A 246 -6.94 -17.61 -8.55
CA ILE A 246 -7.42 -16.53 -7.68
C ILE A 246 -7.60 -15.25 -8.49
N MET A 247 -6.63 -14.89 -9.33
CA MET A 247 -6.69 -13.72 -10.18
C MET A 247 -7.83 -13.78 -11.20
N ALA A 248 -8.04 -14.94 -11.83
CA ALA A 248 -9.15 -15.17 -12.75
C ALA A 248 -10.49 -14.99 -12.03
N ARG A 249 -10.64 -15.57 -10.84
CA ARG A 249 -11.87 -15.45 -10.06
C ARG A 249 -12.13 -14.02 -9.59
N THR A 250 -11.11 -13.33 -9.11
CA THR A 250 -11.20 -11.90 -8.77
C THR A 250 -11.64 -11.05 -9.96
N THR A 251 -11.09 -11.33 -11.15
CA THR A 251 -11.47 -10.62 -12.38
C THR A 251 -12.94 -10.82 -12.73
N GLU A 252 -13.47 -12.03 -12.54
CA GLU A 252 -14.90 -12.32 -12.73
C GLU A 252 -15.77 -11.57 -11.71
N LEU A 253 -15.37 -11.54 -10.44
CA LEU A 253 -16.07 -10.79 -9.40
C LEU A 253 -16.15 -9.30 -9.76
N MET A 254 -15.03 -8.71 -10.16
CA MET A 254 -14.95 -7.28 -10.50
C MET A 254 -15.80 -6.90 -11.71
N LYS A 255 -15.94 -7.78 -12.71
CA LYS A 255 -16.85 -7.55 -13.86
C LYS A 255 -18.31 -7.43 -13.45
N ASN A 256 -18.68 -8.06 -12.33
CA ASN A 256 -20.05 -8.07 -11.82
C ASN A 256 -20.29 -6.99 -10.74
N ASP A 257 -19.25 -6.24 -10.35
CA ASP A 257 -19.26 -5.25 -9.27
C ASP A 257 -19.32 -3.82 -9.81
N LEU A 258 -20.49 -3.40 -10.27
CA LEU A 258 -20.74 -2.06 -10.83
C LEU A 258 -20.64 -0.91 -9.81
N ARG A 259 -20.38 -1.19 -8.53
CA ARG A 259 -20.50 -0.23 -7.42
C ARG A 259 -19.24 0.60 -7.16
N PHE A 260 -18.11 0.24 -7.76
CA PHE A 260 -16.86 0.95 -7.64
C PHE A 260 -16.21 1.09 -9.02
N PRO A 261 -15.41 2.13 -9.31
CA PRO A 261 -14.76 2.37 -10.61
C PRO A 261 -13.71 1.30 -11.01
N LEU A 262 -13.73 0.15 -10.35
CA LEU A 262 -12.80 -0.95 -10.50
C LEU A 262 -13.06 -1.80 -11.74
N THR A 263 -14.19 -1.64 -12.44
CA THR A 263 -14.39 -2.22 -13.77
C THR A 263 -13.21 -1.85 -14.68
N PRO A 264 -12.48 -2.82 -15.26
CA PRO A 264 -11.51 -2.54 -16.31
C PRO A 264 -12.22 -1.81 -17.45
N ASN A 265 -11.77 -0.60 -17.78
CA ASN A 265 -12.06 -0.09 -19.11
C ASN A 265 -11.33 -1.01 -20.07
N ARG A 266 -12.11 -1.61 -20.97
CA ARG A 266 -11.59 -2.45 -22.06
C ARG A 266 -10.63 -1.65 -22.93
#